data_AF-A0A9W9MEB7-F1
#
_entry.id   AF-A0A9W9MEB7-F1
#
_cell.length_a   1.000
_cell.length_b   1.000
_cell.length_c   1.000
_cell.angle_alpha   90.00
_cell.angle_beta   90.00
_cell.angle_gamma   90.00
#
_symmetry.space_group_name_H-M   'P 1'
#
loop_
_entity.id
_entity.type
_entity.pdbx_description
1 polymer ?
#
loop_
_entity_poly.entity_id
_entity_poly.type
_entity_poly.pdbx_seq_one_letter_code
_entity_poly.pdbx_strand_id
1 'polypeptide(L)'
;MVNTVYRKDILKQTSVLSAATIPSGHPIFNHSVSLVPVLLNFPIVVHRVGIRDNGTTGCLDTQPITYIHVAPKDGFAPPEWQNGIGTVIVARKNKKDLTTDHYEALWIYCDRILDYFGEGVAVPEHVYSR
;
A
#
# COMPACT_ATOMS: atom_id res chain seq x y z
N MET A 1 6.81 29.57 -17.29
CA MET A 1 6.23 28.36 -17.93
C MET A 1 6.26 27.25 -16.91
N VAL A 2 5.10 26.85 -16.38
CA VAL A 2 5.01 25.76 -15.40
C VAL A 2 4.76 24.48 -16.19
N ASN A 3 5.78 23.64 -16.32
CA ASN A 3 5.67 22.33 -16.96
C ASN A 3 4.88 21.40 -16.03
N THR A 4 3.56 21.41 -16.11
CA THR A 4 2.72 20.45 -15.41
C THR A 4 2.72 19.13 -16.19
N VAL A 5 3.72 18.29 -15.92
CA VAL A 5 3.76 16.92 -16.42
C VAL A 5 2.82 16.09 -15.55
N TYR A 6 1.58 15.92 -16.02
CA TYR A 6 0.65 14.95 -15.45
C TYR A 6 1.14 13.55 -15.83
N ARG A 7 1.58 12.76 -14.83
CA ARG A 7 1.93 11.34 -15.04
C ARG A 7 0.77 10.45 -14.60
N LYS A 8 0.36 9.60 -15.53
CA LYS A 8 -0.76 8.67 -15.43
C LYS A 8 -0.59 7.67 -14.28
N ASP A 9 -1.74 7.40 -13.67
CA ASP A 9 -2.14 6.14 -13.02
C ASP A 9 -1.50 5.80 -11.66
N ILE A 10 -2.20 6.27 -10.63
CA ILE A 10 -2.03 6.10 -9.19
C ILE A 10 -3.37 5.64 -8.64
N LEU A 11 -3.42 4.70 -7.71
CA LEU A 11 -4.71 4.18 -7.27
C LEU A 11 -5.21 4.92 -6.02
N LYS A 12 -6.42 5.47 -6.11
CA LYS A 12 -7.21 5.90 -4.95
C LYS A 12 -8.02 4.71 -4.47
N GLN A 13 -7.79 4.27 -3.25
CA GLN A 13 -8.58 3.22 -2.65
C GLN A 13 -9.61 3.81 -1.68
N THR A 14 -10.88 3.65 -2.04
CA THR A 14 -12.05 3.81 -1.17
C THR A 14 -12.68 2.42 -0.97
N SER A 15 -14.01 2.29 -0.80
CA SER A 15 -14.70 1.00 -1.01
C SER A 15 -14.56 0.46 -2.45
N VAL A 16 -14.12 1.30 -3.39
CA VAL A 16 -13.83 0.94 -4.79
C VAL A 16 -12.42 1.45 -5.16
N LEU A 17 -11.63 0.60 -5.82
CA LEU A 17 -10.32 0.97 -6.35
C LEU A 17 -10.50 1.79 -7.64
N SER A 18 -9.86 2.96 -7.72
CA SER A 18 -9.91 3.78 -8.94
C SER A 18 -8.55 4.38 -9.29
N ALA A 19 -8.24 4.45 -10.58
CA ALA A 19 -7.07 5.16 -11.08
C ALA A 19 -7.24 6.68 -10.95
N ALA A 20 -6.16 7.35 -10.62
CA ALA A 20 -6.04 8.77 -10.34
C ALA A 20 -4.67 9.25 -10.84
N THR A 21 -4.49 10.56 -10.95
CA THR A 21 -3.21 11.18 -11.29
C THR A 21 -2.88 12.19 -10.21
N ILE A 22 -1.63 12.21 -9.73
CA ILE A 22 -1.17 13.24 -8.79
C ILE A 22 0.05 13.98 -9.35
N PRO A 23 0.31 15.22 -8.91
CA PRO A 23 1.50 15.96 -9.31
C PRO A 23 2.80 15.23 -8.94
N SER A 24 3.84 15.36 -9.76
CA SER A 24 5.15 14.74 -9.49
C SER A 24 5.84 15.24 -8.21
N GLY A 25 5.42 16.42 -7.71
CA GLY A 25 5.82 17.01 -6.43
C GLY A 25 4.90 16.67 -5.26
N HIS A 26 3.98 15.71 -5.41
CA HIS A 26 3.05 15.34 -4.34
C HIS A 26 3.80 14.81 -3.10
N PRO A 27 3.42 15.21 -1.86
CA PRO A 27 4.14 14.84 -0.63
C PRO A 27 4.29 13.34 -0.37
N ILE A 28 3.41 12.50 -0.95
CA ILE A 28 3.49 11.03 -0.88
C ILE A 28 4.88 10.50 -1.23
N PHE A 29 5.60 11.14 -2.17
CA PHE A 29 6.91 10.68 -2.59
C PHE A 29 8.01 10.91 -1.53
N ASN A 30 7.70 11.61 -0.43
CA ASN A 30 8.59 11.78 0.72
C ASN A 30 8.32 10.73 1.82
N HIS A 31 7.23 9.96 1.72
CA HIS A 31 6.88 8.95 2.72
C HIS A 31 7.87 7.77 2.71
N SER A 32 7.93 7.05 3.83
CA SER A 32 8.61 5.76 3.93
C SER A 32 7.93 4.72 3.05
N VAL A 33 8.74 3.76 2.60
CA VAL A 33 8.28 2.65 1.78
C VAL A 33 7.78 1.50 2.63
N SER A 34 6.79 0.75 2.13
CA SER A 34 6.33 -0.48 2.76
C SER A 34 7.39 -1.59 2.62
N LEU A 35 7.63 -2.35 3.70
CA LEU A 35 8.81 -3.24 3.80
C LEU A 35 8.75 -4.43 2.83
N VAL A 36 7.65 -5.19 2.81
CA VAL A 36 7.53 -6.36 1.92
C VAL A 36 7.66 -5.98 0.43
N PRO A 37 6.96 -4.96 -0.10
CA PRO A 37 7.11 -4.56 -1.49
C PRO A 37 8.55 -4.16 -1.88
N VAL A 38 9.33 -3.61 -0.95
CA VAL A 38 10.74 -3.26 -1.20
C VAL A 38 11.59 -4.51 -1.42
N LEU A 39 11.35 -5.59 -0.67
CA LEU A 39 12.05 -6.87 -0.87
C LEU A 39 11.82 -7.44 -2.28
N LEU A 40 10.68 -7.11 -2.90
CA LEU A 40 10.35 -7.47 -4.28
C LEU A 40 10.89 -6.51 -5.35
N ASN A 41 11.68 -5.50 -4.98
CA ASN A 41 12.06 -4.38 -5.86
C ASN A 41 10.87 -3.58 -6.41
N PHE A 42 9.76 -3.54 -5.65
CA PHE A 42 8.54 -2.83 -6.01
C PHE A 42 8.17 -1.81 -4.91
N PRO A 43 8.97 -0.73 -4.74
CA PRO A 43 8.81 0.15 -3.58
C PRO A 43 7.50 0.94 -3.66
N ILE A 44 6.59 0.68 -2.72
CA ILE A 44 5.30 1.37 -2.58
C ILE A 44 5.36 2.43 -1.49
N VAL A 45 4.67 3.55 -1.74
CA VAL A 45 4.36 4.59 -0.77
C VAL A 45 2.85 4.77 -0.70
N VAL A 46 2.35 5.07 0.50
CA VAL A 46 0.92 5.26 0.77
C VAL A 46 0.71 6.59 1.47
N HIS A 47 -0.29 7.35 1.03
CA HIS A 47 -0.70 8.62 1.61
C HIS A 47 -2.18 8.60 1.96
N ARG A 48 -2.52 8.99 3.18
CA ARG A 48 -3.92 9.15 3.61
C ARG A 48 -4.45 10.49 3.11
N VAL A 49 -5.59 10.47 2.43
CA VAL A 49 -6.22 11.70 1.89
C VAL A 49 -6.93 12.50 2.99
N GLY A 50 -7.25 11.86 4.12
CA GLY A 50 -7.87 12.49 5.28
C GLY A 50 -8.52 11.46 6.22
N ILE A 51 -8.95 11.93 7.40
CA ILE A 51 -9.71 11.13 8.37
C ILE A 51 -11.19 11.13 7.94
N ARG A 52 -11.79 9.93 8.00
CA ARG A 52 -13.17 9.52 7.72
C ARG A 52 -14.25 10.60 7.72
N ASP A 53 -15.25 10.40 6.84
CA ASP A 53 -16.64 10.83 7.03
C ASP A 53 -17.10 10.64 8.49
N ASN A 54 -17.52 11.74 9.13
CA ASN A 54 -18.47 11.82 10.25
C ASN A 54 -18.33 10.87 11.47
N GLY A 55 -17.13 10.35 11.78
CA GLY A 55 -16.89 9.65 13.05
C GLY A 55 -17.29 8.18 13.10
N THR A 56 -17.65 7.55 11.97
CA THR A 56 -17.96 6.12 11.93
C THR A 56 -16.69 5.30 11.70
N THR A 57 -16.10 4.77 12.76
CA THR A 57 -14.80 4.11 12.72
C THR A 57 -14.80 2.66 12.21
N GLY A 58 -15.90 2.18 11.61
CA GLY A 58 -16.04 0.78 11.16
C GLY A 58 -16.16 0.54 9.66
N CYS A 59 -16.43 1.56 8.83
CA CYS A 59 -16.87 1.33 7.43
C CYS A 59 -15.78 1.54 6.36
N LEU A 60 -14.52 1.72 6.77
CA LEU A 60 -13.43 2.16 5.87
C LEU A 60 -12.14 1.36 6.09
N ASP A 61 -12.28 0.07 6.38
CA ASP A 61 -11.14 -0.81 6.47
C ASP A 61 -10.70 -1.16 5.05
N THR A 62 -9.57 -0.62 4.63
CA THR A 62 -8.91 -0.95 3.38
C THR A 62 -7.91 -2.06 3.66
N GLN A 63 -8.42 -3.26 3.95
CA GLN A 63 -7.62 -4.42 4.35
C GLN A 63 -6.41 -4.72 3.43
N PRO A 64 -6.49 -4.56 2.10
CA PRO A 64 -5.31 -4.63 1.22
C PRO A 64 -4.14 -3.71 1.65
N ILE A 65 -4.43 -2.53 2.21
CA ILE A 65 -3.40 -1.60 2.71
C ILE A 65 -2.77 -2.10 4.01
N THR A 66 -3.55 -2.74 4.89
CA THR A 66 -3.00 -3.44 6.05
C THR A 66 -1.99 -4.48 5.58
N TYR A 67 -2.36 -5.31 4.60
CA TYR A 67 -1.50 -6.38 4.08
C TYR A 67 -0.22 -5.82 3.46
N ILE A 68 -0.31 -4.76 2.66
CA ILE A 68 0.87 -4.11 2.08
C ILE A 68 1.84 -3.59 3.16
N HIS A 69 1.36 -3.25 4.36
CA HIS A 69 2.18 -2.73 5.45
C HIS A 69 2.69 -3.78 6.44
N VAL A 70 2.40 -5.08 6.22
CA VAL A 70 2.90 -6.13 7.11
C VAL A 70 4.42 -6.12 7.19
N ALA A 71 4.94 -6.28 8.40
CA ALA A 71 6.36 -6.39 8.59
C ALA A 71 6.81 -7.84 8.30
N PRO A 72 7.87 -8.04 7.51
CA PRO A 72 8.32 -9.38 7.14
C PRO A 72 8.82 -10.20 8.33
N LYS A 73 9.12 -9.55 9.46
CA LYS A 73 9.63 -10.19 10.69
C LYS A 73 8.58 -10.90 11.53
N ASP A 74 7.34 -10.43 11.51
CA ASP A 74 6.30 -10.89 12.45
C ASP A 74 4.89 -10.91 11.84
N GLY A 75 4.73 -10.50 10.58
CA GLY A 75 3.44 -10.48 9.89
C GLY A 75 2.52 -9.35 10.33
N PHE A 76 2.90 -8.51 11.28
CA PHE A 76 2.02 -7.44 11.75
C PHE A 76 2.24 -6.15 10.97
N ALA A 77 1.15 -5.51 10.56
CA ALA A 77 1.19 -4.11 10.14
C ALA A 77 1.40 -3.21 11.37
N PRO A 78 2.08 -2.07 11.25
CA PRO A 78 2.15 -1.07 12.32
C PRO A 78 0.74 -0.62 12.78
N PRO A 79 0.53 -0.24 14.05
CA PRO A 79 -0.79 0.05 14.60
C PRO A 79 -1.63 1.04 13.77
N GLU A 80 -1.00 2.05 13.19
CA GLU A 80 -1.66 3.04 12.36
C GLU A 80 -2.29 2.43 11.09
N TRP A 81 -1.79 1.30 10.59
CA TRP A 81 -2.26 0.58 9.41
C TRP A 81 -3.11 -0.66 9.73
N GLN A 82 -3.45 -0.91 10.99
CA GLN A 82 -4.22 -2.10 11.37
C GLN A 82 -5.74 -1.91 11.24
N ASN A 83 -6.24 -0.71 11.48
CA ASN A 83 -7.67 -0.42 11.41
C ASN A 83 -7.91 1.04 11.00
N GLY A 84 -9.13 1.33 10.56
CA GLY A 84 -9.55 2.70 10.34
C GLY A 84 -8.70 3.49 9.36
N ILE A 85 -8.20 2.80 8.33
CA ILE A 85 -7.24 3.35 7.38
C ILE A 85 -7.86 4.51 6.59
N GLY A 86 -9.14 4.38 6.22
CA GLY A 86 -9.81 5.40 5.44
C GLY A 86 -9.38 5.36 3.97
N THR A 87 -9.57 6.49 3.30
CA THR A 87 -9.17 6.66 1.90
C THR A 87 -7.68 6.91 1.79
N VAL A 88 -7.02 6.15 0.91
CA VAL A 88 -5.60 6.31 0.63
C VAL A 88 -5.32 6.50 -0.85
N ILE A 89 -4.14 7.06 -1.12
CA ILE A 89 -3.49 7.10 -2.42
C ILE A 89 -2.27 6.18 -2.32
N VAL A 90 -2.13 5.27 -3.28
CA VAL A 90 -1.00 4.34 -3.39
C VAL A 90 -0.21 4.65 -4.65
N ALA A 91 1.11 4.82 -4.52
CA ALA A 91 2.00 5.08 -5.65
C ALA A 91 3.32 4.31 -5.51
N ARG A 92 4.05 4.17 -6.63
CA ARG A 92 5.43 3.67 -6.57
C ARG A 92 6.38 4.80 -6.18
N LYS A 93 7.28 4.54 -5.23
CA LYS A 93 8.28 5.52 -4.74
C LYS A 93 9.13 6.09 -5.88
N ASN A 94 9.47 5.25 -6.86
CA ASN A 94 10.27 5.61 -8.03
C ASN A 94 9.48 6.35 -9.12
N LYS A 95 8.22 6.74 -8.86
CA LYS A 95 7.36 7.48 -9.78
C LYS A 95 7.12 6.79 -11.13
N LYS A 96 7.25 5.46 -11.16
CA LYS A 96 6.76 4.61 -12.26
C LYS A 96 5.27 4.34 -12.07
N ASP A 97 4.61 4.00 -13.16
CA ASP A 97 3.18 3.75 -13.17
C ASP A 97 2.81 2.55 -12.27
N LEU A 98 1.67 2.66 -11.60
CA LEU A 98 1.07 1.61 -10.79
C LEU A 98 -0.29 1.25 -11.40
N THR A 99 -0.35 0.10 -12.07
CA THR A 99 -1.61 -0.43 -12.60
C THR A 99 -2.41 -1.10 -11.50
N THR A 100 -3.72 -1.26 -11.73
CA THR A 100 -4.60 -2.08 -10.87
C THR A 100 -4.03 -3.49 -10.67
N ASP A 101 -3.62 -4.15 -11.75
CA ASP A 101 -3.08 -5.51 -11.67
C ASP A 101 -1.81 -5.59 -10.80
N HIS A 102 -0.91 -4.60 -10.89
CA HIS A 102 0.27 -4.53 -10.03
C HIS A 102 -0.11 -4.40 -8.56
N TYR A 103 -1.11 -3.56 -8.28
CA TYR A 103 -1.61 -3.35 -6.92
C TYR A 103 -2.28 -4.61 -6.38
N GLU A 104 -3.11 -5.27 -7.19
CA GLU A 104 -3.79 -6.51 -6.84
C GLU A 104 -2.82 -7.64 -6.54
N ALA A 105 -1.89 -7.89 -7.46
CA ALA A 105 -0.85 -8.89 -7.26
C ALA A 105 -0.03 -8.65 -5.99
N LEU A 106 0.21 -7.38 -5.65
CA LEU A 106 1.01 -7.03 -4.48
C LEU A 106 0.29 -7.34 -3.17
N TRP A 107 -0.97 -6.91 -3.01
CA TRP A 107 -1.69 -7.19 -1.76
C TRP A 107 -2.01 -8.68 -1.62
N ILE A 108 -2.29 -9.40 -2.73
CA ILE A 108 -2.49 -10.86 -2.72
C ILE A 108 -1.21 -11.58 -2.29
N TYR A 109 -0.05 -11.14 -2.78
CA TYR A 109 1.23 -11.70 -2.35
C TYR A 109 1.49 -11.45 -0.86
N CYS A 110 1.15 -10.26 -0.34
CA CYS A 110 1.28 -9.95 1.09
C CYS A 110 0.28 -10.74 1.95
N ASP A 111 -0.94 -10.98 1.46
CA ASP A 111 -1.93 -11.84 2.10
C ASP A 111 -1.40 -13.28 2.23
N ARG A 112 -0.83 -13.83 1.16
CA ARG A 112 -0.19 -15.16 1.19
C ARG A 112 0.97 -15.26 2.18
N ILE A 113 1.69 -14.16 2.44
CA ILE A 113 2.73 -14.14 3.49
C ILE A 113 2.11 -14.33 4.87
N LEU A 114 0.92 -13.76 5.12
CA LEU A 114 0.22 -13.88 6.39
C LEU A 114 -0.20 -15.32 6.68
N ASP A 115 -0.51 -16.13 5.67
CA ASP A 115 -0.82 -17.55 5.85
C ASP A 115 0.30 -18.28 6.59
N TYR A 116 1.57 -18.01 6.26
CA TYR A 116 2.72 -18.61 6.96
C TYR A 116 2.75 -18.23 8.44
N PHE A 117 2.42 -16.98 8.78
CA PHE A 117 2.34 -16.53 10.17
C PHE A 117 1.14 -17.12 10.91
N GLY A 118 0.00 -17.30 10.23
CA GLY A 118 -1.22 -17.90 10.78
C GLY A 118 -1.08 -19.41 11.04
N GLU A 119 -0.32 -20.11 10.21
CA GLU A 119 -0.03 -21.55 10.34
C GLU A 119 1.07 -21.86 11.37
N GLY A 120 1.66 -20.84 12.00
CA GLY A 120 2.76 -21.01 12.97
C GLY A 120 4.09 -21.41 12.32
N VAL A 121 4.23 -21.19 11.01
CA VAL A 121 5.50 -21.36 10.30
C VAL A 121 6.43 -20.22 10.71
N ALA A 122 7.72 -20.51 10.88
CA ALA A 122 8.73 -19.48 11.11
C ALA A 122 8.72 -18.43 9.97
N VAL A 123 9.34 -17.27 10.23
CA VAL A 123 9.46 -16.16 9.26
C VAL A 123 9.78 -16.73 7.86
N PRO A 124 8.94 -16.46 6.83
CA PRO A 124 9.05 -17.14 5.55
C PRO A 124 10.18 -16.51 4.70
N GLU A 125 11.43 -16.54 5.17
CA GLU A 125 12.56 -15.88 4.50
C GLU A 125 12.69 -16.29 3.02
N HIS A 126 12.41 -17.56 2.73
CA HIS A 126 12.44 -18.14 1.39
C HIS A 126 11.47 -17.50 0.40
N VAL A 127 10.36 -16.89 0.85
CA VAL A 127 9.41 -16.23 -0.07
C VAL A 127 9.88 -14.84 -0.47
N TYR A 128 10.77 -14.23 0.32
CA TYR A 128 11.34 -12.91 0.04
C TYR A 128 12.63 -12.98 -0.80
N SER A 129 13.32 -14.12 -0.79
CA SER A 129 14.53 -14.37 -1.56
C SER A 129 14.24 -14.72 -3.02
N ARG A 130 15.04 -14.17 -3.94
CA ARG A 130 15.03 -14.51 -5.37
C ARG A 130 16.09 -15.55 -5.71
#